data_AF-D4YJA5-F1
#
_entry.id   AF-D4YJA5-F1
#
_cell.length_a   1.000
_cell.length_b   1.000
_cell.length_c   1.000
_cell.angle_alpha   90.00
_cell.angle_beta   90.00
_cell.angle_gamma   90.00
#
_symmetry.space_group_name_H-M   'P 1'
#
loop_
_entity.id
_entity.type
_entity.pdbx_description
1 polymer ?
#
loop_
_entity_poly.entity_id
_entity_poly.type
_entity_poly.pdbx_seq_one_letter_code
_entity_poly.pdbx_strand_id
1 'polypeptide(L)'
;MYLLDSNVFIEAKNRYYPADIAPGFWTWLGLVHQQSIACSIEAVRSELLVGEDELAEWADTHASFFKPIDIQATSASFQPGHSHRIANP
;
A
#
# COMPACT_ATOMS: atom_id res chain seq x y z
N MET A 1 1.27 -13.68 2.86
CA MET A 1 0.46 -12.48 2.64
C MET A 1 1.39 -11.28 2.67
N TYR A 2 1.43 -10.51 1.59
CA TYR A 2 2.20 -9.27 1.47
C TYR A 2 1.27 -8.07 1.60
N LEU A 3 1.76 -7.01 2.25
CA LEU A 3 1.06 -5.74 2.34
C LEU A 3 1.73 -4.74 1.39
N LEU A 4 0.99 -4.27 0.39
CA LEU A 4 1.49 -3.33 -0.61
C LEU A 4 1.28 -1.88 -0.15
N ASP A 5 2.33 -1.08 -0.27
CA ASP A 5 2.33 0.36 0.00
C ASP A 5 1.92 1.16 -1.26
N SER A 6 1.44 2.40 -1.07
CA SER A 6 1.11 3.34 -2.15
C SER A 6 2.23 3.45 -3.18
N ASN A 7 3.49 3.51 -2.75
CA ASN A 7 4.63 3.67 -3.64
C ASN A 7 4.81 2.50 -4.61
N VAL A 8 4.43 1.27 -4.21
CA VAL A 8 4.47 0.10 -5.09
C VAL A 8 3.54 0.30 -6.28
N PHE A 9 2.34 0.81 -6.05
CA PHE A 9 1.37 1.07 -7.10
C PHE A 9 1.78 2.26 -7.97
N ILE A 10 2.28 3.32 -7.36
CA ILE A 10 2.71 4.54 -8.07
C ILE A 10 3.89 4.24 -8.99
N GLU A 11 4.91 3.53 -8.50
CA GLU A 11 6.09 3.16 -9.32
C GLU A 11 5.74 2.11 -10.37
N ALA A 12 4.84 1.16 -10.06
CA ALA A 12 4.31 0.24 -11.05
C ALA A 12 3.66 1.01 -12.21
N LYS A 13 2.72 1.92 -11.92
CA LYS A 13 2.05 2.72 -12.95
C LYS A 13 3.04 3.59 -13.73
N ASN A 14 3.92 4.32 -13.05
CA ASN A 14 4.75 5.35 -13.67
C ASN A 14 5.96 4.81 -14.44
N ARG A 15 6.51 3.64 -14.09
CA ARG A 15 7.80 3.18 -14.62
C ARG A 15 7.77 1.82 -15.30
N TYR A 16 7.12 0.84 -14.67
CA TYR A 16 7.32 -0.56 -15.04
C TYR A 16 6.12 -1.17 -15.74
N TYR A 17 4.93 -0.80 -15.30
CA TYR A 17 3.66 -1.37 -15.69
C TYR A 17 2.57 -0.29 -15.89
N PRO A 18 2.75 0.70 -16.79
CA PRO A 18 1.65 1.58 -17.20
C PRO A 18 0.42 0.77 -17.64
N ALA A 19 -0.79 1.24 -17.32
CA ALA A 19 -2.01 0.44 -17.52
C ALA A 19 -2.30 0.13 -18.99
N ASP A 20 -1.91 1.02 -19.89
CA ASP A 20 -2.01 0.91 -21.35
C ASP A 20 -0.96 -0.03 -21.96
N ILE A 21 0.20 -0.20 -21.31
CA ILE A 21 1.29 -1.05 -21.79
C ILE A 21 1.23 -2.45 -21.18
N ALA A 22 0.89 -2.57 -19.89
CA ALA A 22 0.96 -3.80 -19.12
C ALA A 22 -0.33 -4.10 -18.32
N PRO A 23 -1.51 -4.19 -18.97
CA PRO A 23 -2.77 -4.47 -18.27
C PRO A 23 -2.78 -5.82 -17.54
N GLY A 24 -1.95 -6.77 -17.98
CA GLY A 24 -1.80 -8.08 -17.35
C GLY A 24 -1.27 -8.01 -15.91
N PHE A 25 -0.42 -7.03 -15.59
CA PHE A 25 0.08 -6.83 -14.22
C PHE A 25 -1.06 -6.44 -13.27
N TRP A 26 -1.89 -5.47 -13.68
CA TRP A 26 -3.04 -5.01 -12.90
C TRP A 26 -4.12 -6.08 -12.75
N THR A 27 -4.32 -6.89 -13.80
CA THR A 27 -5.19 -8.08 -13.72
C THR A 27 -4.63 -9.11 -12.73
N TRP A 28 -3.31 -9.35 -12.76
CA TRP A 28 -2.63 -10.28 -11.87
C TRP A 28 -2.71 -9.83 -10.40
N LEU A 29 -2.65 -8.53 -10.11
CA LEU A 29 -2.87 -8.00 -8.75
C LEU A 29 -4.23 -8.46 -8.18
N GLY A 30 -5.30 -8.42 -9.00
CA GLY A 30 -6.60 -8.96 -8.62
C GLY A 30 -6.57 -10.46 -8.29
N LEU A 31 -5.84 -11.26 -9.07
CA LEU A 31 -5.71 -12.70 -8.85
C LEU A 31 -4.96 -13.03 -7.55
N VAL A 32 -3.86 -12.35 -7.26
CA VAL A 32 -3.10 -12.60 -6.02
C VAL A 32 -3.88 -12.14 -4.78
N HIS A 33 -4.74 -11.13 -4.90
CA HIS A 33 -5.66 -10.77 -3.84
C HIS A 33 -6.73 -11.83 -3.59
N GLN A 34 -7.35 -12.37 -4.66
CA GLN A 34 -8.30 -13.49 -4.54
C GLN A 34 -7.66 -14.72 -3.88
N GLN A 35 -6.37 -14.95 -4.12
CA GLN A 35 -5.59 -16.03 -3.50
C GLN A 35 -5.07 -15.69 -2.09
N SER A 36 -5.40 -14.53 -1.52
CA SER A 36 -4.90 -14.09 -0.21
C SER A 36 -3.36 -14.05 -0.12
N ILE A 37 -2.70 -13.74 -1.24
CA ILE A 37 -1.25 -13.60 -1.35
C ILE A 37 -0.82 -12.16 -1.09
N ALA A 38 -1.58 -11.17 -1.58
CA ALA A 38 -1.29 -9.75 -1.39
C ALA A 38 -2.57 -8.94 -1.14
N CYS A 39 -2.45 -7.92 -0.31
CA CYS A 39 -3.49 -6.92 -0.06
C CYS A 39 -2.83 -5.57 0.26
N SER A 40 -3.64 -4.54 0.47
CA SER A 40 -3.17 -3.25 0.99
C SER A 40 -4.12 -2.75 2.09
N ILE A 41 -3.84 -1.60 2.70
CA ILE A 41 -4.70 -1.00 3.72
C ILE A 41 -5.56 0.14 3.17
N GLU A 42 -6.67 0.42 3.83
CA GLU A 42 -7.55 1.53 3.45
C GLU A 42 -6.83 2.89 3.38
N ALA A 43 -5.83 3.14 4.24
CA ALA A 43 -5.03 4.36 4.18
C ALA A 43 -4.32 4.53 2.83
N VAL A 44 -3.77 3.44 2.29
CA VAL A 44 -3.14 3.42 0.95
C VAL A 44 -4.20 3.69 -0.12
N ARG A 45 -5.40 3.10 -0.02
CA ARG A 45 -6.50 3.42 -0.95
C ARG A 45 -6.80 4.91 -0.98
N SER A 46 -6.92 5.53 0.20
CA SER A 46 -7.18 6.96 0.31
C SER A 46 -6.08 7.80 -0.35
N GLU A 47 -4.82 7.43 -0.19
CA GLU A 47 -3.70 8.10 -0.85
C GLU A 47 -3.76 7.96 -2.38
N LEU A 48 -4.07 6.77 -2.89
CA LEU A 48 -4.18 6.54 -4.33
C LEU A 48 -5.34 7.32 -4.97
N LEU A 49 -6.47 7.44 -4.26
CA LEU A 49 -7.64 8.20 -4.75
C LEU A 49 -7.37 9.70 -4.90
N VAL A 50 -6.38 10.26 -4.20
CA VAL A 50 -5.98 11.68 -4.35
C VAL A 50 -5.31 11.94 -5.71
N GLY A 51 -4.78 10.91 -6.37
CA GLY A 51 -4.08 11.07 -7.66
C GLY A 51 -4.97 11.44 -8.84
N GLU A 52 -6.30 11.26 -8.73
CA GLU A 52 -7.30 11.55 -9.77
C GLU A 52 -6.94 11.03 -11.18
N ASP A 53 -6.26 9.88 -11.25
CA ASP A 53 -5.76 9.27 -12.48
C ASP A 53 -6.26 7.82 -12.67
N GLU A 54 -5.72 7.13 -13.66
CA GLU A 54 -6.05 5.71 -13.92
C GLU A 54 -5.80 4.78 -12.71
N LEU A 55 -4.86 5.14 -11.83
CA LEU A 55 -4.59 4.37 -10.62
C LEU A 55 -5.64 4.68 -9.54
N ALA A 56 -6.13 5.91 -9.47
CA ALA A 56 -7.30 6.23 -8.64
C ALA A 56 -8.54 5.43 -9.10
N GLU A 57 -8.81 5.35 -10.40
CA GLU A 57 -9.92 4.55 -10.94
C GLU A 57 -9.75 3.05 -10.64
N TRP A 58 -8.52 2.53 -10.78
CA TRP A 58 -8.22 1.15 -10.41
C TRP A 58 -8.44 0.90 -8.91
N ALA A 59 -7.98 1.80 -8.04
CA ALA A 59 -8.14 1.68 -6.60
C ALA A 59 -9.61 1.79 -6.14
N ASP A 60 -10.43 2.55 -6.86
CA ASP A 60 -11.85 2.66 -6.58
C ASP A 60 -12.61 1.38 -6.94
N THR A 61 -12.35 0.84 -8.14
CA THR A 61 -12.97 -0.40 -8.63
C THR A 61 -12.50 -1.64 -7.85
N HIS A 62 -11.32 -1.60 -7.24
CA HIS A 62 -10.73 -2.70 -6.48
C HIS A 62 -10.78 -2.49 -4.96
N ALA A 63 -11.82 -1.82 -4.44
CA ALA A 63 -11.96 -1.51 -3.01
C ALA A 63 -11.74 -2.72 -2.08
N SER A 64 -12.13 -3.93 -2.50
CA SER A 64 -11.94 -5.16 -1.71
C SER A 64 -10.48 -5.54 -1.45
N PHE A 65 -9.54 -5.05 -2.28
CA PHE A 65 -8.09 -5.23 -2.15
C PHE A 65 -7.54 -4.57 -0.89
N PHE A 66 -8.23 -3.53 -0.41
CA PHE A 66 -7.82 -2.71 0.71
C PHE A 66 -8.58 -3.15 1.96
N LYS A 67 -7.83 -3.45 3.02
CA LYS A 67 -8.38 -3.90 4.31
C LYS A 67 -8.29 -2.78 5.35
N PRO A 68 -9.28 -2.65 6.25
CA PRO A 68 -9.15 -1.76 7.39
C PRO A 68 -7.96 -2.23 8.24
N ILE A 69 -7.21 -1.27 8.78
CA ILE A 69 -6.13 -1.60 9.71
C ILE A 69 -6.75 -1.94 11.08
N ASP A 70 -6.39 -3.10 11.62
CA ASP A 70 -6.71 -3.40 13.02
C ASP A 70 -5.68 -2.72 13.91
N ILE A 71 -6.09 -1.60 14.52
CA ILE A 71 -5.23 -0.71 15.31
C ILE A 71 -4.74 -1.40 16.61
N GLN A 72 -5.27 -2.57 16.98
CA GLN A 72 -4.87 -3.27 18.21
C GLN A 72 -3.49 -3.94 18.12
N ALA A 73 -2.92 -4.13 16.92
CA ALA A 73 -1.62 -4.77 16.75
C ALA A 73 -0.43 -3.80 16.70
N THR A 74 -0.65 -2.50 16.47
CA THR A 74 0.45 -1.55 16.17
C THR A 74 1.08 -0.91 17.42
N SER A 75 0.46 -1.04 18.60
CA SER A 75 0.97 -0.43 19.84
C SER A 75 2.05 -1.26 20.55
N ALA A 76 2.28 -2.52 20.14
CA ALA A 76 3.19 -3.43 20.84
C ALA A 76 4.67 -3.32 20.41
N SER A 77 4.98 -2.63 19.31
CA SER A 77 6.34 -2.61 18.73
C SER A 77 7.05 -1.26 18.82
N PHE A 78 6.41 -0.22 19.35
CA PHE A 78 7.06 1.05 19.61
C PHE A 78 7.68 1.03 21.01
N GLN A 79 8.92 0.54 21.14
CA GLN A 79 9.75 0.81 22.31
C GLN A 79 10.43 2.17 22.12
N PRO A 80 10.10 3.23 22.90
CA PRO A 80 10.87 4.46 22.88
C PRO A 80 12.07 4.30 23.83
N GLY A 81 13.21 3.90 23.28
CA GLY A 81 14.54 4.00 23.91
C GLY A 81 15.56 4.11 22.79
N HIS A 82 16.31 5.19 22.62
CA HIS A 82 17.38 5.62 23.51
C HIS A 82 17.58 7.14 23.41
N SER A 83 17.24 7.88 24.47
CA SER A 83 17.68 9.27 24.61
C SER A 83 19.11 9.29 25.15
N HIS A 84 20.10 9.34 24.25
CA HIS A 84 21.50 9.55 24.64
C HIS A 84 21.68 11.02 25.08
N ARG A 85 21.51 11.31 26.37
CA ARG A 85 21.92 12.59 26.97
C ARG A 85 23.44 12.55 27.15
N ILE A 86 24.16 13.17 26.22
CA ILE A 86 25.52 13.64 26.49
C ILE A 86 25.45 14.71 27.58
N ALA A 87 25.93 14.37 28.77
CA ALA A 87 26.42 15.35 29.72
C ALA A 87 27.76 15.87 29.19
N ASN A 88 27.92 17.18 29.05
CA ASN A 88 29.21 17.80 28.81
C ASN A 88 29.54 18.72 30.01
N PRO A 89 30.78 18.69 30.53
CA PRO A 89 31.17 19.35 31.77
C PRO A 89 31.24 20.88 31.67
#